data_AF-A0A8T4LIH5-F1
#
_entry.id   AF-A0A8T4LIH5-F1
#
_cell.length_a   1.000
_cell.length_b   1.000
_cell.length_c   1.000
_cell.angle_alpha   90.00
_cell.angle_beta   90.00
_cell.angle_gamma   90.00
#
_symmetry.space_group_name_H-M   'P 1'
#
loop_
_entity.id
_entity.type
_entity.pdbx_description
1 polymer ?
#
loop_
_entity_poly.entity_id
_entity_poly.type
_entity_poly.pdbx_seq_one_letter_code
_entity_poly.pdbx_strand_id
1 'polypeptide(L)' 'MENTTIAISKKLKEEIMEFGNKGETYSDILKRLIKSAKERQLHDLLMSDENTVSIEEARKEVEKKWPRSK' A
#
# COMPACT_ATOMS: atom_id res chain seq x y z
N MET A 1 22.94 -3.19 -17.33
CA MET A 1 22.45 -2.81 -15.99
C MET A 1 23.65 -2.33 -15.22
N GLU A 2 23.59 -1.12 -14.67
CA GLU A 2 24.63 -0.59 -13.80
C GLU A 2 24.36 -1.06 -12.37
N ASN A 3 25.41 -1.54 -11.70
CA ASN A 3 25.32 -1.97 -10.31
C ASN A 3 25.75 -0.81 -9.41
N THR A 4 25.08 -0.70 -8.26
CA THR A 4 25.46 0.23 -7.19
C THR A 4 25.58 -0.51 -5.87
N THR A 5 26.32 0.08 -4.93
CA THR A 5 26.53 -0.48 -3.60
C THR A 5 25.66 0.28 -2.61
N ILE A 6 24.89 -0.46 -1.81
CA ILE A 6 24.15 0.09 -0.68
C ILE A 6 24.73 -0.47 0.62
N ALA A 7 24.82 0.38 1.64
CA ALA A 7 25.20 -0.05 2.98
C ALA A 7 23.93 -0.32 3.80
N ILE A 8 23.81 -1.54 4.33
CA ILE A 8 22.70 -1.97 5.20
C ILE A 8 23.25 -2.74 6.40
N SER A 9 22.47 -2.85 7.47
CA SER A 9 22.85 -3.66 8.62
C SER A 9 22.92 -5.15 8.27
N LYS A 10 23.75 -5.91 8.99
CA LYS A 10 23.86 -7.37 8.79
C LYS A 10 22.52 -8.06 8.99
N LYS A 11 21.78 -7.65 10.04
CA LYS A 11 20.45 -8.18 10.34
C LYS A 11 19.47 -7.94 9.18
N LEU A 12 19.41 -6.72 8.65
CA LEU A 12 18.54 -6.42 7.51
C LEU A 12 18.93 -7.23 6.26
N LYS A 13 20.22 -7.44 6.05
CA LYS A 13 20.70 -8.31 4.96
C LYS A 13 20.21 -9.75 5.11
N GLU A 14 20.22 -10.29 6.34
CA GLU A 14 19.72 -11.63 6.66
C GLU A 14 18.21 -11.72 6.45
N GLU A 15 17.44 -10.76 6.97
CA GLU A 15 15.99 -10.67 6.77
C GLU A 15 15.63 -10.64 5.27
N ILE A 16 16.36 -9.87 4.44
CA ILE A 16 16.14 -9.85 2.99
C ILE A 16 16.41 -11.24 2.36
N MET A 17 17.39 -12.00 2.84
CA MET A 17 17.68 -13.34 2.31
C MET A 17 16.57 -14.33 2.59
N GLU A 18 15.90 -14.21 3.73
CA GLU A 18 14.78 -15.10 4.11
C GLU A 18 13.62 -15.03 3.12
N PHE A 19 13.46 -13.90 2.42
CA PHE A 19 12.45 -13.75 1.38
C PHE A 19 12.82 -14.42 0.05
N GLY A 20 14.07 -14.86 -0.15
CA GLY A 20 14.55 -15.41 -1.41
C GLY A 20 14.24 -16.89 -1.62
N ASN A 21 13.96 -17.27 -2.86
CA ASN A 21 13.84 -18.67 -3.28
C ASN A 21 15.15 -19.19 -3.90
N LYS A 22 15.28 -20.51 -4.02
CA LYS A 22 16.45 -21.14 -4.66
C LYS A 22 16.64 -20.62 -6.08
N GLY A 23 17.80 -19.99 -6.34
CA GLY A 23 18.16 -19.43 -7.64
C GLY A 23 17.75 -17.97 -7.86
N GLU A 24 17.10 -17.33 -6.88
CA GLU A 24 16.70 -15.92 -6.94
C GLU A 24 17.89 -15.02 -6.54
N THR A 25 18.08 -13.89 -7.25
CA THR A 25 19.12 -12.92 -6.89
C THR A 25 18.59 -11.90 -5.88
N TYR A 26 19.48 -11.22 -5.17
CA TYR A 26 19.08 -10.10 -4.30
C TYR A 26 18.29 -9.02 -5.03
N SER A 27 18.66 -8.72 -6.29
CA SER A 27 17.95 -7.73 -7.08
C SER A 27 16.53 -8.16 -7.39
N ASP A 28 16.27 -9.46 -7.57
CA ASP A 28 14.93 -9.99 -7.81
C ASP A 28 14.06 -9.88 -6.56
N ILE A 29 14.62 -10.23 -5.39
CA ILE A 29 13.95 -10.09 -4.09
C ILE A 29 13.57 -8.63 -3.86
N LEU A 30 14.53 -7.70 -4.01
CA LEU A 30 14.30 -6.28 -3.81
C LEU A 30 13.23 -5.71 -4.76
N LYS A 31 13.23 -6.12 -6.04
CA LYS A 31 12.19 -5.72 -7.00
C LYS A 31 10.80 -6.19 -6.58
N ARG A 32 10.68 -7.42 -6.07
CA ARG A 32 9.42 -7.97 -5.59
C ARG A 32 8.92 -7.24 -4.33
N LEU A 33 9.82 -6.95 -3.40
CA LEU A 33 9.49 -6.15 -2.21
C LEU A 33 9.00 -4.75 -2.60
N ILE A 34 9.67 -4.08 -3.55
CA ILE A 34 9.24 -2.77 -4.07
C ILE A 34 7.86 -2.85 -4.73
N LYS A 35 7.59 -3.89 -5.52
CA LYS A 35 6.29 -4.09 -6.17
C LYS A 35 5.18 -4.23 -5.13
N SER A 36 5.37 -5.11 -4.14
CA SER A 36 4.42 -5.32 -3.05
C SER A 36 4.15 -4.04 -2.25
N ALA A 37 5.21 -3.29 -1.93
CA ALA A 37 5.08 -2.02 -1.22
C ALA A 37 4.25 -0.98 -2.01
N LYS A 38 4.40 -0.91 -3.34
CA LYS A 38 3.59 -0.03 -4.20
C LYS A 38 2.11 -0.43 -4.22
N GLU A 39 1.84 -1.73 -4.34
CA GLU A 39 0.47 -2.25 -4.31
C GLU A 39 -0.19 -1.96 -2.97
N ARG A 40 0.55 -2.16 -1.87
CA ARG A 40 0.09 -1.83 -0.51
C ARG A 40 -0.19 -0.34 -0.33
N GLN A 41 0.73 0.51 -0.78
CA GLN A 41 0.56 1.97 -0.71
C GLN A 41 -0.69 2.43 -1.47
N LEU A 42 -0.95 1.86 -2.65
CA LEU A 42 -2.15 2.17 -3.42
C LEU A 42 -3.42 1.68 -2.72
N HIS A 43 -3.40 0.47 -2.16
CA HIS A 43 -4.50 -0.06 -1.38
C HIS A 43 -4.83 0.83 -0.19
N ASP A 44 -3.83 1.21 0.59
CA ASP A 44 -4.01 2.05 1.79
C ASP A 44 -4.53 3.45 1.41
N LEU A 45 -4.13 3.99 0.26
CA LEU A 45 -4.69 5.24 -0.27
C LEU A 45 -6.17 5.10 -0.68
N LEU A 46 -6.52 4.03 -1.41
CA LEU A 46 -7.86 3.85 -1.96
C LEU A 46 -8.89 3.39 -0.92
N MET A 47 -8.45 2.66 0.10
CA MET A 47 -9.30 2.07 1.13
C MET A 47 -9.27 2.86 2.44
N SER A 48 -8.67 4.05 2.44
CA SER A 48 -8.74 4.96 3.58
C SER A 48 -10.19 5.38 3.83
N ASP A 49 -10.65 5.22 5.06
CA ASP A 49 -11.93 5.73 5.57
C ASP A 49 -11.81 7.19 6.04
N GLU A 50 -10.61 7.78 5.96
CA GLU A 50 -10.37 9.18 6.27
C GLU A 50 -11.21 10.09 5.35
N ASN A 51 -11.98 11.01 5.96
CA ASN A 51 -12.91 11.90 5.26
C ASN A 51 -14.04 11.17 4.50
N THR A 52 -14.39 9.95 4.89
CA THR A 52 -15.59 9.26 4.41
C THR A 52 -16.78 9.48 5.35
N VAL A 53 -18.00 9.32 4.83
CA VAL A 53 -19.24 9.29 5.61
C VAL A 53 -20.00 8.01 5.28
N SER A 54 -20.75 7.48 6.23
CA SER A 54 -21.61 6.33 5.96
C SER A 54 -22.72 6.69 4.97
N ILE A 55 -23.27 5.67 4.30
CA ILE A 55 -24.40 5.85 3.37
C ILE A 55 -25.60 6.42 4.13
N GLU A 56 -25.82 6.00 5.37
CA GLU A 56 -26.88 6.48 6.24
C GLU A 56 -26.73 7.97 6.57
N GLU A 57 -25.51 8.41 6.89
CA GLU A 57 -25.20 9.83 7.14
C GLU A 57 -25.38 10.67 5.88
N ALA A 58 -24.86 10.19 4.74
CA ALA A 58 -25.04 10.87 3.46
C ALA A 58 -26.53 11.04 3.11
N ARG A 59 -27.37 10.00 3.32
CA ARG A 59 -28.82 10.08 3.08
C ARG A 59 -29.50 11.12 3.96
N LYS A 60 -29.14 11.16 5.26
CA LYS A 60 -29.67 12.16 6.20
C LYS A 60 -29.28 13.58 5.79
N GLU A 61 -28.02 13.79 5.37
CA GLU A 61 -27.58 15.10 4.89
C GLU A 61 -28.32 15.56 3.65
N VAL A 62 -28.52 14.67 2.68
CA VAL A 62 -29.24 14.97 1.44
C VAL A 62 -30.69 15.33 1.73
N GLU A 63 -31.38 14.56 2.56
CA GLU A 63 -32.78 14.82 2.93
C GLU A 63 -32.95 16.14 3.70
N LYS A 64 -31.95 16.51 4.52
CA LYS A 64 -31.89 17.80 5.22
C LYS A 64 -31.64 18.97 4.26
N LYS A 65 -30.74 18.81 3.27
CA LYS A 65 -30.38 19.86 2.30
C LYS A 65 -31.46 20.05 1.22
N TRP A 66 -32.08 18.96 0.76
CA TRP A 66 -33.12 18.95 -0.27
C TRP A 66 -34.32 18.12 0.20
N PRO A 67 -35.18 18.69 1.06
CA PRO A 67 -36.42 18.02 1.42
C PRO A 67 -37.28 17.88 0.16
N ARG A 68 -37.80 16.67 -0.09
CA ARG A 68 -38.72 16.44 -1.22
C ARG A 68 -39.93 17.36 -1.06
N SER A 69 -40.30 18.07 -2.13
CA SER A 69 -41.56 18.82 -2.17
C SER A 69 -42.70 17.88 -1.81
N LYS A 70 -43.57 18.33 -0.91
CA LYS A 70 -44.86 17.66 -0.65
C LYS A 70 -45.69 17.56 -1.92
#